data_AF-A0A9D2FGV5-F1
#
_entry.id   AF-A0A9D2FGV5-F1
#
_cell.length_a   1.000
_cell.length_b   1.000
_cell.length_c   1.000
_cell.angle_alpha   90.00
_cell.angle_beta   90.00
_cell.angle_gamma   90.00
#
_symmetry.space_group_name_H-M   'P 1'
#
loop_
_entity.id
_entity.type
_entity.pdbx_description
1 polymer ?
#
loop_
_entity_poly.entity_id
_entity_poly.type
_entity_poly.pdbx_seq_one_letter_code
_entity_poly.pdbx_strand_id
1 'polypeptide(L)' 'MGFVTTLTLILIVLKALGLIAWPWVWVLCPVWLAALLAGAVFLLILVEGRIKTGKW' A
#
# COMPACT_ATOMS: atom_id res chain seq x y z
N MET A 1 -13.58 10.56 4.38
CA MET A 1 -12.67 10.24 3.26
C MET A 1 -11.25 10.29 3.78
N GLY A 2 -10.47 9.21 3.64
CA GLY A 2 -9.10 9.17 4.12
C GLY A 2 -8.16 9.97 3.21
N PHE A 3 -7.08 10.52 3.76
CA PHE A 3 -6.06 11.24 3.00
C PHE A 3 -5.54 10.43 1.79
N VAL A 4 -5.31 9.13 2.01
CA VAL A 4 -4.87 8.18 0.97
C VAL A 4 -5.88 8.12 -0.17
N THR A 5 -7.17 7.95 0.13
CA THR A 5 -8.23 7.87 -0.91
C THR A 5 -8.33 9.14 -1.75
N THR A 6 -8.21 10.32 -1.13
CA THR A 6 -8.23 11.60 -1.85
C THR A 6 -7.03 11.72 -2.78
N LEU A 7 -5.83 11.37 -2.31
CA LEU A 7 -4.61 11.41 -3.11
C LEU A 7 -4.69 10.46 -4.32
N THR A 8 -5.17 9.23 -4.10
CA THR A 8 -5.32 8.24 -5.18
C THR A 8 -6.28 8.72 -6.25
N LEU A 9 -7.42 9.30 -5.86
CA LEU A 9 -8.39 9.85 -6.82
C LEU A 9 -7.80 10.99 -7.65
N ILE A 10 -7.07 11.92 -7.02
CA ILE A 10 -6.42 13.04 -7.73
C ILE A 10 -5.41 12.51 -8.75
N LEU A 11 -4.56 11.54 -8.37
CA LEU A 11 -3.58 10.95 -9.27
C LEU A 11 -4.23 10.18 -10.44
N ILE A 12 -5.33 9.46 -10.18
CA ILE A 12 -6.11 8.76 -11.20
C ILE A 12 -6.70 9.76 -12.20
N VAL A 13 -7.33 10.83 -11.71
CA VAL A 13 -7.93 11.87 -12.57
C VAL A 13 -6.84 12.54 -13.41
N LEU A 14 -5.71 12.90 -12.81
CA LEU A 14 -4.61 13.57 -13.52
C LEU A 14 -3.97 12.66 -14.59
N LYS A 15 -3.90 11.35 -14.34
CA LYS A 15 -3.47 10.35 -15.33
C LYS A 15 -4.49 10.19 -16.46
N ALA A 16 -5.78 10.18 -16.14
CA ALA A 16 -6.86 10.07 -17.12
C ALA A 16 -6.91 11.30 -18.06
N LEU A 17 -6.57 12.49 -17.56
CA LEU A 17 -6.39 13.68 -18.38
C LEU A 17 -5.09 13.70 -19.20
N GLY A 18 -4.21 12.70 -19.04
CA GLY A 18 -2.97 12.61 -19.81
C GLY A 18 -1.90 13.64 -19.42
N LEU A 19 -2.04 14.34 -18.29
CA LEU A 19 -1.03 15.29 -17.80
C LEU A 19 0.25 14.60 -17.29
N ILE A 20 0.21 13.28 -17.06
CA ILE A 20 1.30 12.51 -16.47
C ILE A 20 1.60 11.26 -17.32
N ALA A 21 2.84 11.15 -17.83
CA ALA A 21 3.33 10.01 -18.61
C ALA A 21 3.73 8.78 -17.74
N TRP A 22 3.52 8.84 -16.44
CA TRP A 22 4.01 7.85 -15.48
C TRP A 22 3.26 6.52 -15.57
N PRO A 23 3.87 5.36 -15.23
CA PRO A 23 3.21 4.06 -15.28
C PRO A 23 1.99 3.98 -14.35
N TRP A 24 0.98 3.17 -14.72
CA TRP A 24 -0.20 2.95 -13.87
C TRP A 24 0.16 2.36 -12.50
N VAL A 25 1.23 1.56 -12.43
CA VAL A 25 1.78 1.07 -11.17
C VAL A 25 2.09 2.23 -10.22
N TRP A 26 2.72 3.29 -10.69
CA TRP A 26 3.06 4.43 -9.85
C TRP A 26 1.87 5.31 -9.46
N VAL A 27 0.81 5.35 -10.29
CA VAL A 27 -0.45 6.06 -9.94
C VAL A 27 -1.12 5.44 -8.72
N LEU A 28 -1.02 4.12 -8.55
CA LEU A 28 -1.56 3.42 -7.38
C LEU A 28 -0.61 3.42 -6.17
N CYS A 29 0.54 4.13 -6.20
CA CYS A 29 1.53 4.19 -5.10
C CYS A 29 0.90 4.21 -3.71
N PRO A 30 -0.06 5.10 -3.43
CA PRO A 30 -0.65 5.22 -2.10
C PRO A 30 -1.34 3.93 -1.63
N VAL A 31 -1.91 3.16 -2.55
CA VAL A 31 -2.68 1.95 -2.27
C VAL A 31 -1.76 0.75 -2.06
N TRP A 32 -0.82 0.49 -2.97
CA TRP A 32 0.06 -0.67 -2.81
C TRP A 32 1.14 -0.45 -1.77
N LEU A 33 1.64 0.77 -1.53
CA LEU A 33 2.51 1.01 -0.36
C LEU A 33 1.76 0.69 0.94
N ALA A 34 0.50 1.14 1.06
CA ALA A 34 -0.29 0.86 2.25
C ALA A 34 -0.54 -0.65 2.42
N ALA A 35 -0.85 -1.36 1.34
CA ALA A 35 -1.02 -2.81 1.37
C ALA A 35 0.28 -3.54 1.73
N LEU A 36 1.42 -3.10 1.21
CA LEU A 36 2.73 -3.71 1.44
C LEU A 36 3.19 -3.46 2.88
N LEU A 37 2.96 -2.26 3.43
CA LEU A 37 3.22 -1.94 4.82
C LEU A 37 2.32 -2.77 5.76
N ALA A 38 1.02 -2.85 5.47
CA ALA A 38 0.08 -3.68 6.23
C ALA A 38 0.47 -5.16 6.19
N GLY A 39 0.87 -5.67 5.01
CA GLY A 39 1.37 -7.03 4.85
C GLY A 39 2.65 -7.30 5.64
N ALA A 40 3.60 -6.35 5.63
CA ALA A 40 4.83 -6.46 6.42
C ALA A 40 4.56 -6.51 7.93
N VAL A 41 3.67 -5.65 8.44
CA VAL A 41 3.24 -5.67 9.84
C VAL A 41 2.55 -6.99 10.18
N PHE A 42 1.68 -7.47 9.29
CA PHE A 42 0.98 -8.74 9.49
C PHE A 42 1.94 -9.94 9.54
N LEU A 43 2.94 -9.96 8.66
CA LEU A 43 4.00 -10.97 8.67
C LEU A 43 4.85 -10.89 9.94
N LEU A 44 5.19 -9.67 10.41
CA LEU A 44 5.92 -9.49 11.66
C LEU A 44 5.15 -10.09 12.83
N ILE A 45 3.85 -9.79 12.95
CA ILE A 45 2.98 -10.33 14.01
C ILE A 45 2.89 -11.86 13.92
N LEU A 46 2.73 -12.42 12.71
CA LEU A 46 2.71 -13.86 12.51
C LEU A 46 4.03 -14.52 12.91
N VAL A 47 5.16 -13.92 12.56
CA VAL A 47 6.50 -14.41 12.92
C VAL A 47 6.70 -14.33 14.43
N GLU A 48 6.36 -13.20 15.07
CA GLU A 48 6.41 -13.06 16.54
C GLU A 48 5.53 -14.08 17.26
N GLY A 49 4.31 -14.33 16.75
CA GLY A 49 3.41 -15.36 17.26
C GLY A 49 3.96 -16.78 17.08
N ARG A 50 4.62 -17.06 15.95
CA ARG A 50 5.28 -18.35 15.68
C ARG A 50 6.53 -18.56 16.54
N ILE A 51 7.29 -17.51 16.83
CA ILE A 51 8.46 -17.57 17.72
C ILE A 51 8.01 -17.85 19.16
N LYS A 52 6.93 -17.23 19.64
CA LYS A 52 6.42 -17.45 21.01
C LYS A 52 5.78 -18.82 21.24
N THR A 53 5.24 -19.46 20.20
CA THR A 53 4.66 -20.81 20.30
C THR A 53 5.70 -21.93 20.11
N GLY A 54 6.91 -21.59 19.69
CA GLY A 54 8.06 -22.49 19.58
C GLY A 54 8.89 -22.49 20.86
N LYS A 55 8.35 -23.02 21.96
CA LYS A 55 9.17 -23.55 23.07
C LYS A 55 10.10 -24.61 22.46
N TRP A 56 11.35 -24.26 22.25
CA TRP A 56 12.48 -25.18 22.28
C TRP A 56 13.07 -25.13 23.69
#